data_AF-A0A392PL73-F1
#
_entry.id   AF-A0A392PL73-F1
#
_cell.length_a   1.000
_cell.length_b   1.000
_cell.length_c   1.000
_cell.angle_alpha   90.00
_cell.angle_beta   90.00
_cell.angle_gamma   90.00
#
_symmetry.space_group_name_H-M   'P 1'
#
loop_
_entity.id
_entity.type
_entity.pdbx_description
1 polymer ?
#
loop_
_entity_poly.entity_id
_entity_poly.type
_entity_poly.pdbx_seq_one_letter_code
_entity_poly.pdbx_strand_id
1 'polypeptide(L)' 'MFGKGVYFADMFSKSANYCYPTPTAADGVLLLCEVALGEMAELLTAKYDADKLPEGKLRYVNPIS' A
#
# COMPACT_ATOMS: atom_id res chain seq x y z
N MET A 1 -6.86 -4.50 7.60
CA MET A 1 -5.98 -4.55 6.41
C MET A 1 -6.77 -5.06 5.21
N PHE A 2 -6.20 -4.99 4.00
CA PHE A 2 -6.93 -5.03 2.72
C PHE A 2 -6.55 -6.21 1.80
N GLY A 3 -6.27 -7.37 2.38
CA GLY A 3 -5.83 -8.57 1.65
C GLY A 3 -4.33 -8.60 1.37
N LYS A 4 -3.88 -9.44 0.43
CA LYS A 4 -2.47 -9.51 0.05
C LYS A 4 -2.12 -8.38 -0.94
N GLY A 5 -1.04 -7.65 -0.66
CA GLY A 5 -0.59 -6.57 -1.52
C GLY A 5 0.62 -5.83 -0.93
N VAL A 6 1.13 -4.84 -1.67
CA VAL A 6 2.15 -3.90 -1.20
C VAL A 6 1.44 -2.67 -0.63
N TYR A 7 1.82 -2.28 0.59
CA TYR A 7 1.15 -1.23 1.33
C TYR A 7 2.01 0.02 1.37
N PHE A 8 1.42 1.15 0.96
CA PHE A 8 2.04 2.47 0.99
C PHE A 8 1.27 3.38 1.94
N ALA A 9 1.93 4.42 2.43
CA ALA A 9 1.30 5.51 3.15
C ALA A 9 1.84 6.84 2.64
N ASP A 10 0.96 7.82 2.55
CA ASP A 10 1.26 9.22 2.24
C ASP A 10 1.82 9.98 3.47
N MET A 11 1.57 9.49 4.67
CA MET A 11 2.13 10.02 5.93
C MET A 11 3.36 9.25 6.39
N PHE A 12 4.48 9.95 6.57
CA PHE A 12 5.76 9.36 7.00
C PHE A 12 5.66 8.56 8.31
N SER A 13 4.95 9.09 9.31
CA SER A 13 4.86 8.50 10.64
C SER A 13 4.15 7.15 10.64
N LYS A 14 3.20 6.96 9.70
CA LYS A 14 2.49 5.69 9.53
C LYS A 14 3.43 4.60 9.03
N SER A 15 4.31 4.92 8.07
CA SER A 15 5.33 3.98 7.56
C SER A 15 6.48 3.79 8.55
N ALA A 16 6.91 4.83 9.24
CA ALA A 16 8.02 4.78 10.22
C ALA A 16 7.75 3.80 11.37
N ASN A 17 6.49 3.66 11.80
CA ASN A 17 6.13 2.69 12.83
C ASN A 17 6.40 1.22 12.42
N TYR A 18 6.49 0.93 11.12
CA TYR A 18 6.86 -0.41 10.63
C TYR A 18 8.38 -0.65 10.61
N CYS A 19 9.21 0.36 10.88
CA CYS A 19 10.65 0.18 11.09
C CYS A 19 10.98 -0.43 12.47
N TYR A 20 10.01 -0.47 13.39
CA TYR A 20 10.20 -0.94 14.77
C TYR A 20 11.44 -0.35 15.48
N PRO A 21 11.61 0.99 15.47
CA PRO A 21 12.75 1.61 16.14
C PRO A 21 12.67 1.35 17.65
N THR A 22 13.83 1.15 18.26
CA THR A 22 13.98 1.01 19.71
C THR A 22 14.98 2.06 20.21
N PRO A 23 15.01 2.38 21.51
CA PRO A 23 15.99 3.32 22.05
C PRO A 23 17.46 2.94 21.76
N THR A 24 17.74 1.64 21.62
CA THR A 24 19.08 1.10 21.31
C THR A 24 19.30 0.84 19.83
N ALA A 25 18.27 0.95 18.99
CA ALA A 25 18.33 0.80 17.54
C ALA A 25 17.30 1.75 16.90
N ALA A 26 17.68 3.02 16.78
CA ALA A 26 16.78 4.10 16.36
C ALA A 26 16.80 4.37 14.86
N ASP A 27 17.83 3.92 14.16
CA ASP A 27 17.99 4.14 12.73
C ASP A 27 17.04 3.23 11.95
N GLY A 28 16.29 3.83 11.02
CA GLY A 28 15.36 3.13 10.12
C GLY A 28 15.40 3.76 8.73
N VAL A 29 15.08 2.95 7.72
CA VAL A 29 15.04 3.41 6.32
C VAL A 29 13.59 3.41 5.83
N LEU A 30 13.23 4.48 5.12
CA LEU A 30 11.96 4.59 4.41
C LEU A 30 12.22 4.57 2.90
N LEU A 31 11.38 3.86 2.17
CA LEU A 31 11.41 3.81 0.72
C LEU A 31 10.33 4.74 0.15
N LEU A 32 10.75 5.69 -0.68
CA LEU A 32 9.84 6.52 -1.47
C LEU A 32 9.66 5.88 -2.85
N CYS A 33 8.42 5.70 -3.27
CA CYS A 33 8.08 5.12 -4.57
C CYS A 33 7.01 5.96 -5.27
N GLU A 34 7.16 6.11 -6.59
CA GLU A 34 6.02 6.42 -7.45
C GLU A 34 5.14 5.18 -7.59
N VAL A 35 3.84 5.33 -7.35
CA VAL A 35 2.88 4.22 -7.39
C VAL A 35 1.77 4.56 -8.37
N ALA A 36 1.65 3.77 -9.44
CA ALA A 36 0.53 3.88 -10.37
C ALA A 36 -0.75 3.30 -9.72
N LEU A 37 -1.51 4.16 -9.04
CA LEU A 37 -2.68 3.76 -8.25
C LEU A 37 -3.90 3.35 -9.09
N GLY A 38 -4.03 3.89 -10.31
CA GLY A 38 -5.21 3.67 -11.16
C GLY A 38 -6.51 4.13 -10.49
N GLU A 39 -7.62 3.42 -10.75
CA GLU A 39 -8.88 3.64 -10.04
C GLU A 39 -8.82 3.05 -8.62
N MET A 40 -9.03 3.90 -7.62
CA MET A 40 -9.01 3.50 -6.22
C MET A 40 -10.40 3.07 -5.74
N ALA A 41 -10.45 1.95 -5.02
CA ALA A 41 -11.63 1.57 -4.25
C ALA A 41 -11.51 2.14 -2.83
N GLU A 42 -12.30 3.15 -2.51
CA GLU A 42 -12.31 3.77 -1.18
C GLU A 42 -13.02 2.88 -0.16
N LEU A 43 -12.35 2.57 0.95
CA LEU A 43 -12.87 1.73 2.01
C LEU A 43 -12.59 2.39 3.37
N LEU A 44 -13.65 2.61 4.15
CA LEU A 44 -13.55 3.21 5.48
C LEU A 44 -13.15 2.20 6.57
N THR A 45 -13.32 0.91 6.29
CA THR A 45 -13.07 -0.19 7.25
C THR A 45 -12.21 -1.28 6.62
N ALA A 46 -11.59 -2.11 7.45
CA ALA A 46 -10.78 -3.23 7.00
C ALA A 46 -11.62 -4.25 6.20
N LYS A 47 -11.07 -4.74 5.09
CA LYS A 47 -11.70 -5.75 4.23
C LYS A 47 -10.66 -6.76 3.75
N TYR A 48 -10.64 -7.94 4.36
CA TYR A 48 -9.56 -8.92 4.16
C TYR A 48 -9.53 -9.57 2.78
N ASP A 49 -10.62 -9.53 2.05
CA ASP A 49 -10.76 -10.05 0.69
C ASP A 49 -10.72 -8.95 -0.38
N ALA A 50 -10.27 -7.74 -0.02
CA ALA A 50 -10.13 -6.62 -0.96
C ALA A 50 -9.02 -6.84 -2.02
N ASP A 51 -8.23 -7.90 -1.90
CA ASP A 51 -7.29 -8.37 -2.93
C ASP A 51 -7.99 -9.12 -4.08
N LYS A 52 -9.19 -9.67 -3.84
CA LYS A 52 -9.99 -10.38 -4.84
C LYS A 52 -10.71 -9.40 -5.75
N LEU A 53 -10.18 -9.23 -6.95
CA LEU A 53 -10.83 -8.46 -8.01
C LEU A 53 -11.92 -9.30 -8.68
N PRO A 54 -12.99 -8.66 -9.20
CA PRO A 54 -13.87 -9.30 -10.17
C PRO A 54 -13.07 -9.83 -11.35
N GLU A 55 -13.51 -10.94 -11.93
CA GLU A 55 -12.87 -11.55 -13.09
C GLU A 55 -12.69 -10.52 -14.22
N GLY A 56 -11.47 -10.40 -14.75
CA GLY A 56 -11.12 -9.44 -15.81
C GLY A 56 -10.64 -8.05 -15.37
N LYS A 57 -10.69 -7.68 -14.08
CA LYS A 57 -10.04 -6.44 -13.60
C LYS A 57 -8.58 -6.68 -13.24
N LEU A 58 -7.67 -6.06 -13.99
CA LEU A 58 -6.26 -5.91 -13.59
C LEU A 58 -6.12 -4.61 -12.77
N ARG A 59 -5.27 -4.60 -11.73
CA ARG A 59 -4.95 -3.38 -10.96
C ARG A 59 -4.18 -2.34 -11.80
N TYR A 60 -3.73 -2.75 -12.98
CA TYR A 60 -3.14 -1.89 -13.99
C TYR A 60 -3.54 -2.41 -15.38
N VAL A 61 -4.33 -1.62 -16.11
CA VAL A 61 -4.51 -1.77 -17.55
C VAL A 61 -3.95 -0.51 -18.16
N ASN A 62 -2.91 -0.64 -18.98
CA ASN A 62 -2.55 0.41 -19.91
C ASN A 62 -2.26 -0.26 -21.25
N PRO A 63 -3.17 -0.16 -22.23
CA PRO A 63 -2.77 -0.25 -23.60
C PRO A 63 -3.15 1.05 -24.34
N ILE A 64 -2.14 1.61 -25.04
CA ILE A 64 -2.20 2.59 -26.14
C ILE A 64 -2.03 4.07 -25.74
N SER A 65 -0.78 4.55 -25.64
CA SER A 65 0.00 5.18 -26.74
C SER A 65 1.42 5.51 -26.27
#